data_AF-X0ZZP9-F1
#
_entry.id   AF-X0ZZP9-F1
#
_cell.length_a   1.000
_cell.length_b   1.000
_cell.length_c   1.000
_cell.angle_alpha   90.00
_cell.angle_beta   90.00
_cell.angle_gamma   90.00
#
_symmetry.space_group_name_H-M   'P 1'
#
loop_
_entity.id
_entity.type
_entity.pdbx_description
1 polymer ?
#
loop_
_entity_poly.entity_id
_entity_poly.type
_entity_poly.pdbx_seq_one_letter_code
_entity_poly.pdbx_strand_id
1 'polypeptide(L)'
;MGDLFGDWVDPWREIVLRGEDGRVFFEGSLRDRIMMTIDQCPQHRFLFLTKNPKQLAKWGKFPDNCWVGVTATNMRMLADACYMLKRVEVKVKYISVEPFLDFNRTDDLLAWNIETALFEAGIGWVIIGGLTGKNKFYPPENWIQEIELACGKSRIPIFEKDNLRKVWYNYPRQEMPMEGNYANSRRTQKR
;
A
#
# COMPACT_ATOMS: atom_id res chain seq x y z
N MET A 1 -12.86 -11.50 -0.40
CA MET A 1 -12.83 -10.12 -0.96
C MET A 1 -12.01 -10.20 -2.22
N GLY A 2 -12.54 -9.76 -3.37
CA GLY A 2 -11.82 -9.82 -4.65
C GLY A 2 -10.74 -8.74 -4.68
N ASP A 3 -9.54 -9.11 -5.13
CA ASP A 3 -8.46 -8.16 -5.42
C ASP A 3 -8.76 -7.48 -6.76
N LEU A 4 -8.95 -6.15 -6.76
CA LEU A 4 -9.20 -5.36 -7.98
C LEU A 4 -8.05 -5.47 -8.99
N PHE A 5 -6.86 -5.80 -8.50
CA PHE A 5 -5.64 -5.89 -9.28
C PHE A 5 -5.26 -7.35 -9.56
N GLY A 6 -6.24 -8.26 -9.53
CA GLY A 6 -6.06 -9.63 -9.99
C GLY A 6 -5.83 -9.72 -11.49
N ASP A 7 -5.20 -10.81 -11.94
CA ASP A 7 -4.94 -11.04 -13.38
C ASP A 7 -6.23 -11.23 -14.20
N TRP A 8 -7.34 -11.55 -13.51
CA TRP A 8 -8.68 -11.67 -14.09
C TRP A 8 -9.39 -10.33 -14.29
N VAL A 9 -8.79 -9.21 -13.87
CA VAL A 9 -9.35 -7.87 -14.08
C VAL A 9 -8.60 -7.18 -15.21
N ASP A 10 -9.31 -6.90 -16.30
CA ASP A 10 -8.84 -6.02 -17.35
C ASP A 10 -9.39 -4.60 -17.13
N PRO A 11 -8.55 -3.61 -16.74
CA PRO A 11 -8.99 -2.24 -16.55
C PRO A 11 -9.51 -1.59 -17.84
N TRP A 12 -9.08 -2.06 -19.01
CA TRP A 12 -9.46 -1.51 -20.31
C TRP A 12 -10.67 -2.21 -20.92
N ARG A 13 -11.26 -3.17 -20.20
CA ARG A 13 -12.50 -3.81 -20.65
C ARG A 13 -13.59 -2.75 -20.79
N GLU A 14 -14.08 -2.59 -22.01
CA GLU A 14 -15.24 -1.75 -22.31
C GLU A 14 -16.48 -2.28 -21.60
N ILE A 15 -17.21 -1.37 -20.96
CA ILE A 15 -18.47 -1.65 -20.29
C ILE A 15 -19.52 -0.61 -20.71
N VAL A 16 -20.75 -1.08 -20.83
CA VAL A 16 -21.92 -0.22 -21.07
C VAL A 16 -22.90 -0.48 -19.93
N LEU A 17 -23.21 0.56 -19.16
CA LEU A 17 -24.17 0.49 -18.08
C LEU A 17 -25.49 1.13 -18.53
N ARG A 18 -26.58 0.37 -18.40
CA ARG A 18 -27.92 0.75 -18.81
C ARG A 18 -28.86 0.79 -17.61
N GLY A 19 -29.72 1.79 -17.56
CA GLY A 19 -30.83 1.84 -16.61
C GLY A 19 -31.86 0.76 -16.93
N GLU A 20 -32.82 0.57 -16.02
CA GLU A 20 -33.96 -0.34 -16.24
C GLU A 20 -34.80 0.10 -17.47
N ASP A 21 -34.78 1.39 -17.78
CA ASP A 21 -35.42 1.98 -18.97
C ASP A 21 -34.61 1.77 -20.28
N GLY A 22 -33.49 1.06 -20.21
CA GLY A 22 -32.60 0.78 -21.34
C GLY A 22 -31.65 1.92 -21.73
N ARG A 23 -31.75 3.09 -21.10
CA ARG A 23 -30.89 4.24 -21.39
C ARG A 23 -29.46 3.98 -20.92
N VAL A 24 -28.49 4.31 -21.76
CA VAL A 24 -27.07 4.25 -21.40
C VAL A 24 -26.74 5.43 -20.50
N PHE A 25 -26.18 5.16 -19.33
CA PHE A 25 -25.68 6.20 -18.41
C PHE A 25 -24.16 6.17 -18.26
N PHE A 26 -23.49 5.14 -18.77
CA PHE A 26 -22.05 5.09 -18.88
C PHE A 26 -21.65 4.16 -20.04
N GLU A 27 -20.69 4.60 -20.83
CA GLU A 27 -20.01 3.82 -21.85
C GLU A 27 -18.53 4.19 -21.81
N GLY A 28 -17.66 3.19 -21.69
CA GLY A 28 -16.22 3.37 -21.59
C GLY A 28 -15.55 2.24 -20.81
N SER A 29 -14.29 2.44 -20.43
CA SER A 29 -13.52 1.39 -19.76
C SER A 29 -13.96 1.16 -18.30
N LEU A 30 -13.76 -0.06 -17.80
CA LEU A 30 -13.95 -0.40 -16.38
C LEU A 30 -13.15 0.53 -15.46
N ARG A 31 -11.92 0.85 -15.85
CA ARG A 31 -11.04 1.78 -15.14
C ARG A 31 -11.68 3.15 -15.02
N ASP A 32 -12.16 3.73 -16.12
CA ASP A 32 -12.74 5.07 -16.11
C ASP A 32 -13.99 5.10 -15.23
N ARG A 33 -14.82 4.06 -15.29
CA ARG A 33 -16.00 3.95 -14.41
C ARG A 33 -15.62 3.99 -12.93
N ILE A 34 -14.58 3.25 -12.55
CA ILE A 34 -14.10 3.19 -11.16
C ILE A 34 -13.54 4.55 -10.74
N MET A 35 -12.64 5.14 -11.53
CA MET A 35 -12.03 6.43 -11.19
C MET A 35 -13.08 7.54 -11.09
N MET A 36 -14.03 7.61 -12.03
CA MET A 36 -15.14 8.57 -11.97
C MET A 36 -16.00 8.39 -10.72
N THR A 37 -16.27 7.14 -10.30
CA THR A 37 -17.06 6.88 -9.07
C THR A 37 -16.33 7.39 -7.84
N ILE A 38 -15.01 7.21 -7.78
CA ILE A 38 -14.16 7.65 -6.68
C ILE A 38 -14.13 9.18 -6.60
N ASP A 39 -13.96 9.86 -7.74
CA ASP A 39 -13.96 11.33 -7.84
C ASP A 39 -15.31 11.95 -7.41
N GLN A 40 -16.41 11.26 -7.71
CA GLN A 40 -17.76 11.66 -7.28
C GLN A 40 -18.01 11.47 -5.77
N CYS A 41 -17.10 10.81 -5.06
CA CYS A 41 -17.21 10.51 -3.64
C CYS A 41 -16.07 11.17 -2.83
N PRO A 42 -15.89 12.51 -2.87
CA PRO A 42 -14.76 13.16 -2.21
C PRO A 42 -14.77 13.04 -0.68
N GLN A 43 -15.94 12.79 -0.07
CA GLN A 43 -16.10 12.53 1.36
C GLN A 43 -15.54 11.16 1.79
N HIS A 44 -15.30 10.25 0.84
CA HIS A 44 -14.81 8.91 1.10
C HIS A 44 -13.32 8.80 0.77
N ARG A 45 -12.64 7.96 1.55
CA ARG A 45 -11.26 7.57 1.33
C ARG A 45 -11.23 6.11 0.88
N PHE A 46 -10.62 5.86 -0.28
CA PHE A 46 -10.58 4.54 -0.89
C PHE A 46 -9.21 3.91 -0.65
N LEU A 47 -9.16 2.85 0.17
CA LEU A 47 -7.95 2.08 0.42
C LEU A 47 -7.92 0.88 -0.52
N PHE A 48 -6.96 0.88 -1.44
CA PHE A 48 -6.67 -0.22 -2.34
C PHE A 48 -5.50 -1.03 -1.81
N LEU A 49 -5.67 -2.34 -1.67
CA LEU A 49 -4.64 -3.25 -1.22
C LEU A 49 -4.56 -4.47 -2.15
N THR A 50 -3.36 -4.80 -2.61
CA THR A 50 -3.13 -5.96 -3.48
C THR A 50 -1.92 -6.79 -3.09
N LYS A 51 -1.93 -8.08 -3.44
CA LYS A 51 -0.73 -8.94 -3.45
C LYS A 51 -0.07 -9.04 -4.83
N ASN A 52 -0.68 -8.43 -5.86
CA ASN A 52 -0.22 -8.45 -7.25
C ASN A 52 0.16 -7.04 -7.73
N PRO A 53 1.28 -6.47 -7.23
CA PRO A 53 1.64 -5.09 -7.51
C PRO A 53 1.97 -4.80 -8.98
N LYS A 54 2.25 -5.83 -9.79
CA LYS A 54 2.52 -5.71 -11.24
C LYS A 54 1.33 -5.12 -12.01
N GLN A 55 0.12 -5.39 -11.52
CA GLN A 55 -1.11 -4.94 -12.19
C GLN A 55 -1.40 -3.46 -11.93
N LEU A 56 -0.81 -2.84 -10.90
CA LEU A 56 -1.04 -1.42 -10.55
C LEU A 56 -0.67 -0.46 -11.68
N ALA A 57 0.39 -0.76 -12.45
CA ALA A 57 0.85 0.10 -13.54
C ALA A 57 -0.20 0.29 -14.66
N LYS A 58 -1.17 -0.64 -14.77
CA LYS A 58 -2.25 -0.58 -15.76
C LYS A 58 -3.32 0.48 -15.44
N TRP A 59 -3.33 1.00 -14.21
CA TRP A 59 -4.39 1.88 -13.71
C TRP A 59 -4.03 3.37 -13.79
N GLY A 60 -2.81 3.72 -14.22
CA GLY A 60 -2.35 5.10 -14.36
C GLY A 60 -2.48 5.91 -13.07
N LYS A 61 -2.84 7.21 -13.18
CA LYS A 61 -3.06 8.10 -12.05
C LYS A 61 -4.37 7.81 -11.33
N PHE A 62 -4.27 7.65 -10.01
CA PHE A 62 -5.42 7.52 -9.12
C PHE A 62 -5.91 8.90 -8.62
N PRO A 63 -7.22 9.05 -8.34
CA PRO A 63 -7.78 10.19 -7.62
C PRO A 63 -7.09 10.49 -6.26
N ASP A 64 -7.18 11.75 -5.82
CA ASP A 64 -6.50 12.23 -4.61
C ASP A 64 -7.02 11.61 -3.30
N ASN A 65 -8.25 11.10 -3.30
CA ASN A 65 -8.86 10.37 -2.18
C ASN A 65 -8.59 8.85 -2.22
N CYS A 66 -7.73 8.38 -3.12
CA CYS A 66 -7.20 7.01 -3.13
C CYS A 66 -5.90 6.90 -2.35
N TRP A 67 -5.80 5.85 -1.54
CA TRP A 67 -4.56 5.33 -0.98
C TRP A 67 -4.32 3.95 -1.57
N VAL A 68 -3.15 3.73 -2.17
CA VAL A 68 -2.83 2.46 -2.83
C VAL A 68 -1.68 1.80 -2.10
N GLY A 69 -1.86 0.52 -1.76
CA GLY A 69 -0.86 -0.24 -1.07
C GLY A 69 -0.73 -1.67 -1.54
N VAL A 70 0.37 -2.27 -1.10
CA VAL A 70 0.75 -3.63 -1.44
C VAL A 70 0.96 -4.41 -0.15
N THR A 71 0.42 -5.62 -0.11
CA THR A 71 0.73 -6.56 0.96
C THR A 71 2.07 -7.23 0.67
N ALA A 72 3.00 -7.15 1.61
CA ALA A 72 4.28 -7.84 1.58
C ALA A 72 4.37 -8.80 2.76
N THR A 73 4.57 -10.09 2.50
CA THR A 73 4.66 -11.11 3.56
C THR A 73 6.09 -11.61 3.81
N ASN A 74 7.07 -11.11 3.08
CA ASN A 74 8.49 -11.40 3.24
C ASN A 74 9.33 -10.28 2.59
N MET A 75 10.65 -10.31 2.79
CA MET A 75 11.57 -9.30 2.26
C MET A 75 11.55 -9.18 0.73
N ARG A 76 11.38 -10.28 -0.01
CA ARG A 76 11.31 -10.25 -1.47
C ARG A 76 10.07 -9.53 -1.97
N MET A 77 8.91 -9.83 -1.38
CA MET A 77 7.66 -9.14 -1.69
C MET A 77 7.71 -7.66 -1.28
N LEU A 78 8.42 -7.33 -0.20
CA LEU A 78 8.63 -5.96 0.24
C LEU A 78 9.46 -5.17 -0.78
N ALA A 79 10.54 -5.78 -1.30
CA ALA A 79 11.35 -5.20 -2.36
C ALA A 79 10.55 -5.02 -3.67
N ASP A 80 9.81 -6.06 -4.08
CA ASP A 80 8.92 -6.01 -5.25
C ASP A 80 7.84 -4.92 -5.08
N ALA A 81 7.26 -4.79 -3.88
CA ALA A 81 6.29 -3.76 -3.55
C ALA A 81 6.88 -2.35 -3.72
N CYS A 82 8.07 -2.10 -3.15
CA CYS A 82 8.74 -0.80 -3.29
C CYS A 82 9.04 -0.48 -4.76
N TYR A 83 9.55 -1.45 -5.51
CA TYR A 83 9.87 -1.28 -6.93
C TYR A 83 8.64 -0.94 -7.78
N MET A 84 7.52 -1.64 -7.56
CA MET A 84 6.29 -1.42 -8.32
C MET A 84 5.57 -0.13 -7.89
N LEU A 85 5.47 0.14 -6.59
CA LEU A 85 4.81 1.35 -6.07
C LEU A 85 5.52 2.64 -6.51
N LYS A 86 6.83 2.60 -6.77
CA LYS A 86 7.56 3.73 -7.36
C LYS A 86 6.92 4.26 -8.64
N ARG A 87 6.32 3.37 -9.45
CA ARG A 87 5.67 3.69 -10.74
C ARG A 87 4.19 4.08 -10.63
N VAL A 88 3.59 3.98 -9.44
CA VAL A 88 2.18 4.30 -9.23
C VAL A 88 2.01 5.78 -8.94
N GLU A 89 1.10 6.44 -9.64
CA GLU A 89 0.76 7.84 -9.43
C GLU A 89 -0.47 7.94 -8.50
N VAL A 90 -0.22 8.20 -7.22
CA VAL A 90 -1.24 8.30 -6.17
C VAL A 90 -0.74 9.20 -5.03
N LYS A 91 -1.66 9.83 -4.29
CA LYS A 91 -1.34 10.74 -3.18
C LYS A 91 -0.65 10.03 -2.00
N VAL A 92 -1.09 8.81 -1.66
CA VAL A 92 -0.49 8.00 -0.59
C VAL A 92 -0.23 6.59 -1.10
N LYS A 93 1.04 6.19 -1.00
CA LYS A 93 1.51 4.82 -1.20
C LYS A 93 1.75 4.19 0.15
N TYR A 94 1.27 2.97 0.36
CA TYR A 94 1.49 2.28 1.62
C TYR A 94 1.89 0.82 1.44
N ILE A 95 2.51 0.25 2.47
CA ILE A 95 2.84 -1.18 2.50
C ILE A 95 2.18 -1.80 3.71
N SER A 96 1.48 -2.92 3.49
CA SER A 96 0.96 -3.76 4.56
C SER A 96 1.87 -4.96 4.75
N VAL A 97 2.60 -4.96 5.84
CA VAL A 97 3.56 -5.99 6.24
C VAL A 97 2.82 -7.03 7.09
N GLU A 98 2.06 -7.92 6.44
CA GLU A 98 1.08 -8.79 7.13
C GLU A 98 0.82 -10.17 6.50
N PRO A 99 1.08 -11.27 7.25
CA PRO A 99 2.14 -11.39 8.25
C PRO A 99 3.52 -11.26 7.58
N PHE A 100 4.50 -10.65 8.26
CA PHE A 100 5.89 -10.76 7.81
C PHE A 100 6.45 -12.13 8.19
N LEU A 101 6.19 -13.14 7.35
CA LEU A 101 6.54 -14.54 7.60
C LEU A 101 8.04 -14.79 7.60
N ASP A 102 8.82 -13.96 6.90
CA ASP A 102 10.26 -14.15 6.79
C ASP A 102 11.02 -12.83 6.61
N PHE A 103 11.98 -12.58 7.50
CA PHE A 103 12.97 -11.50 7.44
C PHE A 103 14.36 -12.03 7.02
N ASN A 104 14.47 -13.28 6.57
CA ASN A 104 15.71 -13.78 6.00
C ASN A 104 16.10 -12.93 4.79
N ARG A 105 17.14 -12.12 5.01
CA ARG A 105 17.93 -11.53 3.95
C ARG A 105 18.76 -12.66 3.35
N THR A 106 18.20 -13.35 2.36
CA THR A 106 19.03 -14.17 1.46
C THR A 106 20.12 -13.28 0.86
N ASP A 107 21.23 -13.86 0.39
CA ASP A 107 22.42 -13.11 -0.01
C ASP A 107 22.13 -11.91 -0.95
N ASP A 108 21.14 -12.03 -1.84
CA ASP A 108 20.70 -10.97 -2.77
C ASP A 108 20.02 -9.76 -2.10
N LEU A 109 19.52 -9.89 -0.87
CA LEU A 109 18.82 -8.85 -0.11
C LEU A 109 19.68 -8.29 1.04
N LEU A 110 20.88 -8.84 1.29
CA LEU A 110 21.79 -8.33 2.31
C LEU A 110 22.21 -6.87 2.05
N ALA A 111 22.36 -6.50 0.78
CA ALA A 111 22.63 -5.12 0.36
C ALA A 111 21.39 -4.20 0.37
N TRP A 112 20.19 -4.77 0.56
CA TRP A 112 18.94 -4.03 0.48
C TRP A 112 18.60 -3.35 1.81
N ASN A 113 18.60 -2.01 1.77
CA ASN A 113 18.29 -1.16 2.92
C ASN A 113 16.81 -0.72 2.87
N ILE A 114 16.04 -1.11 3.90
CA ILE A 114 14.60 -0.84 4.01
C ILE A 114 14.31 0.67 4.01
N GLU A 115 15.08 1.45 4.77
CA GLU A 115 14.91 2.91 4.88
C GLU A 115 15.03 3.58 3.51
N THR A 116 16.12 3.30 2.78
CA THR A 116 16.35 3.83 1.43
C THR A 116 15.25 3.39 0.47
N ALA A 117 14.85 2.13 0.52
CA ALA A 117 13.84 1.60 -0.40
C ALA A 117 12.45 2.21 -0.17
N LEU A 118 12.02 2.35 1.09
CA LEU A 118 10.76 3.01 1.44
C LEU A 118 10.77 4.48 1.00
N PHE A 119 11.89 5.18 1.24
CA PHE A 119 12.05 6.57 0.84
C PHE A 119 12.00 6.75 -0.69
N GLU A 120 12.78 5.96 -1.45
CA GLU A 120 12.84 6.05 -2.91
C GLU A 120 11.54 5.65 -3.61
N ALA A 121 10.77 4.73 -3.01
CA ALA A 121 9.45 4.37 -3.51
C ALA A 121 8.37 5.42 -3.19
N GLY A 122 8.69 6.38 -2.31
CA GLY A 122 7.74 7.40 -1.84
C GLY A 122 6.65 6.81 -0.96
N ILE A 123 6.98 5.82 -0.13
CA ILE A 123 6.04 5.22 0.82
C ILE A 123 5.69 6.24 1.89
N GLY A 124 4.40 6.52 2.03
CA GLY A 124 3.86 7.49 2.99
C GLY A 124 3.23 6.85 4.22
N TRP A 125 3.10 5.52 4.27
CA TRP A 125 2.51 4.82 5.40
C TRP A 125 2.91 3.34 5.41
N VAL A 126 3.18 2.78 6.59
CA VAL A 126 3.44 1.35 6.78
C VAL A 126 2.47 0.79 7.80
N ILE A 127 1.84 -0.34 7.46
CA ILE A 127 0.96 -1.09 8.35
C ILE A 127 1.66 -2.38 8.72
N ILE A 128 1.68 -2.73 10.01
CA ILE A 128 2.30 -3.94 10.53
C ILE A 128 1.25 -4.74 11.28
N GLY A 129 1.23 -6.06 11.06
CA GLY A 129 0.28 -6.94 11.75
C GLY A 129 0.71 -8.41 11.73
N GLY A 130 0.19 -9.15 12.71
CA GLY A 130 0.32 -10.61 12.76
C GLY A 130 -0.75 -11.33 11.95
N LEU A 131 -0.52 -12.61 11.67
CA LEU A 131 -1.56 -13.54 11.21
C LEU A 131 -2.29 -14.12 12.40
N THR A 132 -3.59 -13.91 12.45
CA THR A 132 -4.49 -14.49 13.44
C THR A 132 -5.16 -15.76 12.90
N GLY A 133 -5.65 -16.63 13.78
CA GLY A 133 -6.40 -17.83 13.40
C GLY A 133 -5.58 -19.13 13.50
N LYS A 134 -5.94 -20.14 12.69
CA LYS A 134 -5.39 -21.52 12.79
C LYS A 134 -3.88 -21.57 12.54
N ASN A 135 -3.38 -20.75 11.62
CA ASN A 135 -1.96 -20.64 11.28
C ASN A 135 -1.37 -19.36 11.88
N LYS A 136 -1.62 -19.12 13.18
CA LYS A 136 -1.17 -17.88 13.83
C LYS A 136 0.33 -17.69 13.66
N PHE A 137 0.72 -16.49 13.26
CA PHE A 137 2.11 -16.11 13.17
C PHE A 137 2.23 -14.65 13.59
N TYR A 138 3.15 -14.37 14.51
CA TYR A 138 3.48 -13.02 14.91
C TYR A 138 4.98 -12.82 14.66
N PRO A 139 5.38 -11.76 13.93
CA PRO A 139 6.79 -11.52 13.65
C PRO A 139 7.56 -11.32 14.97
N PRO A 140 8.80 -11.81 15.06
CA PRO A 140 9.72 -11.49 16.17
C PRO A 140 9.84 -9.98 16.40
N GLU A 141 9.96 -9.56 17.65
CA GLU A 141 10.02 -8.14 18.03
C GLU A 141 11.13 -7.38 17.30
N ASN A 142 12.32 -7.97 17.16
CA ASN A 142 13.45 -7.35 16.48
C ASN A 142 13.18 -7.04 15.00
N TRP A 143 12.37 -7.86 14.31
CA TRP A 143 11.99 -7.58 12.92
C TRP A 143 11.12 -6.33 12.83
N ILE A 144 10.24 -6.16 13.80
CA ILE A 144 9.38 -4.98 13.86
C ILE A 144 10.21 -3.75 14.21
N GLN A 145 11.09 -3.84 15.21
CA GLN A 145 12.01 -2.77 15.58
C GLN A 145 12.88 -2.29 14.39
N GLU A 146 13.31 -3.20 13.51
CA GLU A 146 14.03 -2.80 12.28
C GLU A 146 13.15 -1.97 11.33
N ILE A 147 11.89 -2.37 11.13
CA ILE A 147 10.93 -1.63 10.30
C ILE A 147 10.62 -0.28 10.94
N GLU A 148 10.42 -0.26 12.25
CA GLU A 148 10.17 0.95 13.04
C GLU A 148 11.33 1.94 12.96
N LEU A 149 12.56 1.46 13.07
CA LEU A 149 13.76 2.28 12.93
C LEU A 149 13.86 2.87 11.52
N ALA A 150 13.61 2.07 10.49
CA ALA A 150 13.62 2.53 9.10
C ALA A 150 12.53 3.58 8.84
N CYS A 151 11.31 3.35 9.31
CA CYS A 151 10.20 4.29 9.19
C CYS A 151 10.47 5.58 9.97
N GLY A 152 11.01 5.48 11.20
CA GLY A 152 11.35 6.63 12.03
C GLY A 152 12.38 7.55 11.37
N LYS A 153 13.43 6.99 10.77
CA LYS A 153 14.45 7.76 10.03
C LYS A 153 13.87 8.44 8.78
N SER A 154 12.97 7.76 8.07
CA SER A 154 12.27 8.31 6.90
C SER A 154 11.04 9.15 7.24
N ARG A 155 10.70 9.31 8.53
CA ARG A 155 9.49 9.99 9.03
C ARG A 155 8.20 9.46 8.40
N ILE A 156 8.14 8.15 8.21
CA ILE A 156 6.97 7.44 7.69
C ILE A 156 6.11 7.00 8.87
N PRO A 157 4.82 7.38 8.91
CA PRO A 157 3.92 6.94 9.97
C PRO A 157 3.68 5.44 9.92
N ILE A 158 3.51 4.84 11.10
CA ILE A 158 3.29 3.41 11.28
C ILE A 158 1.93 3.15 11.92
N PHE A 159 1.21 2.17 11.38
CA PHE A 159 0.03 1.59 12.01
C PHE A 159 0.27 0.12 12.39
N GLU A 160 0.45 -0.13 13.67
CA GLU A 160 0.52 -1.44 14.29
C GLU A 160 -0.89 -1.92 14.64
N LYS A 161 -1.29 -3.06 14.06
CA LYS A 161 -2.57 -3.68 14.39
C LYS A 161 -2.57 -4.21 15.82
N ASP A 162 -3.73 -4.14 16.46
CA ASP A 162 -3.91 -4.62 17.85
C ASP A 162 -3.56 -6.10 18.05
N ASN A 163 -3.56 -6.91 16.98
CA ASN A 163 -3.16 -8.30 17.07
C ASN A 163 -1.66 -8.47 17.43
N LEU A 164 -0.83 -7.45 17.28
CA LEU A 164 0.57 -7.45 17.71
C LEU A 164 0.74 -7.33 19.23
N ARG A 165 -0.28 -6.92 19.99
CA ARG A 165 -0.21 -6.82 21.47
C ARG A 165 0.16 -8.14 22.16
N LYS A 166 0.00 -9.28 21.47
CA LYS A 166 0.36 -10.60 22.01
C LYS A 166 1.86 -10.87 22.03
N VAL A 167 2.64 -10.09 21.28
CA VAL A 167 4.09 -10.18 21.23
C VAL A 167 4.79 -8.92 21.75
N TRP A 168 4.02 -7.92 22.20
CA TRP A 168 4.56 -6.61 22.60
C TRP A 168 4.31 -6.26 24.06
N TYR A 169 5.29 -5.63 24.69
CA TYR A 169 5.18 -5.02 26.02
C TYR A 169 4.68 -3.56 25.97
N ASN A 170 4.89 -2.84 24.85
CA ASN A 170 4.54 -1.43 24.65
C ASN A 170 3.18 -1.27 23.94
N TYR A 171 2.59 -0.08 24.05
CA TYR A 171 1.36 0.26 23.33
C TYR A 171 1.61 0.36 21.82
N PRO A 172 0.70 -0.15 20.97
CA PRO A 172 0.88 -0.12 19.52
C PRO A 172 0.82 1.31 18.99
N ARG A 173 1.70 1.64 18.04
CA ARG A 173 1.64 2.91 17.30
C ARG A 173 0.55 2.85 16.25
N GLN A 174 -0.39 3.79 16.27
CA GLN A 174 -1.51 3.85 15.32
C GLN A 174 -1.52 5.20 14.61
N GLU A 175 -0.41 5.53 13.98
CA GLU A 175 -0.22 6.77 13.25
C GLU A 175 -0.89 6.68 11.88
N MET A 176 -1.62 7.73 11.51
CA MET A 176 -2.20 7.88 10.18
C MET A 176 -1.28 8.69 9.29
N PRO A 177 -1.34 8.48 7.97
CA PRO A 177 -0.64 9.35 7.04
C PRO A 177 -1.19 10.80 7.14
N MET A 178 -0.30 11.75 7.45
CA MET A 178 -0.50 13.19 7.21
C MET A 178 -0.90 13.52 5.76
N GLU A 179 -1.93 14.30 5.54
CA GLU A 179 -2.34 14.67 4.19
C GLU A 179 -1.41 15.76 3.61
N GLY A 180 -0.22 15.37 3.11
CA GLY A 180 0.76 16.29 2.53
C GLY A 180 1.94 15.55 1.88
N ASN A 181 2.52 16.12 0.82
CA ASN A 181 3.55 15.52 -0.03
C ASN A 181 4.74 14.94 0.75
N TYR A 182 4.78 13.60 0.89
CA TYR A 182 5.71 12.85 1.74
C TYR A 182 7.18 12.87 1.31
N ALA A 183 7.46 13.02 0.02
CA ALA A 183 8.81 12.81 -0.50
C ALA A 183 9.49 14.06 -1.08
N ASN A 184 8.74 15.10 -1.50
CA ASN A 184 9.32 16.22 -2.27
C ASN A 184 9.17 17.62 -1.65
N SER A 185 8.45 17.78 -0.52
CA SER A 185 8.11 19.11 -0.03
C SER A 185 9.15 19.78 0.89
N ARG A 186 10.24 19.10 1.29
CA ARG A 186 11.15 19.65 2.34
C ARG A 186 12.65 19.66 2.03
N ARG A 187 13.10 19.25 0.83
CA ARG A 187 14.51 19.44 0.42
C ARG A 187 14.78 20.77 -0.29
N THR A 188 13.75 21.53 -0.65
CA THR A 188 13.89 22.85 -1.31
C THR A 188 14.00 24.04 -0.35
N GLN A 189 14.04 23.84 0.97
CA GLN A 189 14.19 24.92 1.96
C GLN A 189 15.59 24.99 2.63
N LYS A 190 16.61 24.38 2.04
CA LYS A 190 18.01 24.65 2.39
C LYS A 190 18.83 24.89 1.13
N ARG A 191 18.74 26.11 0.59
CA ARG A 191 19.82 26.81 -0.09
C ARG A 191 19.77 28.27 0.32
#